data_AF-A0AB73TM54-F1
#
_entry.id   AF-A0AB73TM54-F1
#
_cell.length_a   1.000
_cell.length_b   1.000
_cell.length_c   1.000
_cell.angle_alpha   90.00
_cell.angle_beta   90.00
_cell.angle_gamma   90.00
#
_symmetry.space_group_name_H-M   'P 1'
#
loop_
_entity.id
_entity.type
_entity.pdbx_description
1 polymer ?
#
loop_
_entity_poly.entity_id
_entity_poly.type
_entity_poly.pdbx_seq_one_letter_code
_entity_poly.pdbx_strand_id
1 'polypeptide(L)' 'MEMKKEILMTKKHLLFGSILLGILSFSPMLLSVANKGNKKGELKLNPNYYNSQNEEVFVEKLDK' A
#
# COMPACT_ATOMS: atom_id res chain seq x y z
N MET A 1 -19.18 -29.78 19.89
CA MET A 1 -18.18 -28.89 20.54
C MET A 1 -17.15 -28.37 19.52
N GLU A 2 -16.82 -29.15 18.48
CA GLU A 2 -15.90 -28.76 17.39
C GLU A 2 -16.39 -27.63 16.50
N MET A 3 -17.67 -27.61 16.10
CA MET A 3 -18.26 -26.50 15.30
C MET A 3 -18.02 -25.10 15.91
N LYS A 4 -18.07 -24.99 17.25
CA LYS A 4 -17.83 -23.70 17.94
C LYS A 4 -16.37 -23.26 17.84
N LYS A 5 -15.42 -24.21 17.76
CA LYS A 5 -13.99 -23.92 17.59
C LYS A 5 -13.67 -23.49 16.16
N GLU A 6 -14.26 -24.13 15.15
CA GLU A 6 -14.06 -23.72 13.74
C GLU A 6 -14.57 -22.30 13.49
N ILE A 7 -15.80 -21.99 13.93
CA ILE A 7 -16.37 -20.64 13.80
C ILE A 7 -15.50 -19.59 14.49
N LEU A 8 -14.92 -19.94 15.65
CA LEU A 8 -14.01 -19.06 16.38
C LEU A 8 -12.71 -18.82 15.60
N MET A 9 -12.14 -19.86 14.98
CA MET A 9 -10.92 -19.73 14.16
C MET A 9 -11.18 -18.92 12.89
N THR A 10 -12.30 -19.13 12.20
CA THR A 10 -12.71 -18.33 11.03
C THR A 10 -12.91 -16.86 11.40
N LYS A 11 -13.58 -16.57 12.52
CA LYS A 11 -13.75 -15.18 12.99
C LYS A 11 -12.40 -14.50 13.29
N LYS A 12 -11.45 -15.21 13.89
CA LYS A 12 -10.09 -14.69 14.12
C LYS A 12 -9.37 -14.41 12.80
N HIS A 13 -9.42 -15.33 11.84
CA HIS A 13 -8.80 -15.11 10.52
C HIS A 13 -9.40 -13.92 9.78
N LEU A 14 -10.73 -13.76 9.81
CA LEU A 14 -11.38 -12.59 9.21
C LEU A 14 -10.96 -11.29 9.90
N LEU A 15 -10.83 -11.30 11.24
CA LEU A 15 -10.36 -10.13 11.99
C LEU A 15 -8.93 -9.76 11.57
N PHE A 16 -8.00 -10.71 11.59
CA PHE A 16 -6.62 -10.47 11.16
C PHE A 16 -6.54 -10.02 9.70
N GLY A 17 -7.28 -10.69 8.81
CA GLY A 17 -7.36 -10.32 7.40
C GLY A 17 -7.85 -8.88 7.21
N SER A 18 -8.88 -8.46 7.96
CA SER A 18 -9.41 -7.09 7.87
C SER A 18 -8.41 -6.03 8.36
N ILE A 19 -7.64 -6.32 9.42
CA ILE A 19 -6.60 -5.41 9.93
C ILE A 19 -5.44 -5.29 8.92
N LEU A 20 -4.98 -6.43 8.37
CA LEU A 20 -3.96 -6.46 7.32
C LEU A 20 -4.40 -5.69 6.08
N LEU A 21 -5.64 -5.87 5.64
CA LEU A 21 -6.20 -5.16 4.49
C LEU A 21 -6.29 -3.66 4.74
N GLY A 22 -6.67 -3.27 5.97
CA GLY A 22 -6.64 -1.88 6.43
C GLY A 22 -5.23 -1.29 6.35
N ILE A 23 -4.23 -1.96 6.92
CA ILE A 23 -2.84 -1.46 6.88
C ILE A 23 -2.33 -1.35 5.43
N LEU A 24 -2.64 -2.34 4.57
CA LEU A 24 -2.25 -2.31 3.15
C LEU A 24 -2.88 -1.12 2.40
N SER A 25 -4.16 -0.85 2.63
CA SER A 25 -4.89 0.24 1.97
C SER A 25 -4.44 1.63 2.45
N PHE A 26 -3.92 1.73 3.69
CA PHE A 26 -3.31 2.97 4.19
C PHE A 26 -1.84 3.14 3.80
N SER A 27 -1.16 2.10 3.32
CA SER A 27 0.28 2.15 2.97
C SER A 27 0.64 3.26 1.96
N PRO A 28 -0.10 3.47 0.85
CA PRO A 28 0.20 4.56 -0.09
C PRO A 28 0.02 5.95 0.53
N MET A 29 -0.97 6.10 1.41
CA MET A 29 -1.25 7.35 2.12
C MET A 29 -0.17 7.65 3.17
N LEU A 30 0.26 6.65 3.93
CA LEU A 30 1.35 6.77 4.90
C LEU A 30 2.68 7.09 4.21
N LEU A 31 2.95 6.47 3.06
CA LEU A 31 4.13 6.78 2.23
C LEU A 31 4.09 8.21 1.71
N SER A 32 2.91 8.69 1.29
CA SER A 32 2.71 10.08 0.87
C SER A 32 2.94 11.07 2.01
N VAL A 33 2.45 10.78 3.23
CA VAL A 33 2.67 11.63 4.41
C VAL A 33 4.13 11.59 4.88
N ALA A 34 4.76 10.42 4.89
CA ALA A 34 6.17 10.28 5.27
C ALA A 34 7.13 11.01 4.31
N ASN A 35 6.78 11.08 3.02
CA ASN A 35 7.54 11.83 2.01
C ASN A 35 7.18 13.33 1.97
N LYS A 36 6.13 13.78 2.67
CA LYS A 36 5.68 15.18 2.70
C LYS A 36 6.64 16.04 3.53
N GLY A 37 7.75 16.45 2.92
CA GLY A 37 8.77 17.30 3.54
C GLY A 37 10.19 17.09 3.01
N ASN A 38 10.45 15.98 2.31
CA ASN A 38 11.70 15.76 1.62
C ASN A 38 11.73 16.56 0.31
N LYS A 39 12.44 17.69 0.32
CA LYS A 39 12.66 18.56 -0.86
C LYS A 39 13.54 17.91 -1.94
N LYS A 40 14.19 16.78 -1.62
CA LYS A 40 14.90 15.94 -2.60
C LYS A 40 13.91 14.92 -3.16
N GLY A 41 13.29 15.25 -4.29
CA GLY A 41 12.45 14.33 -5.05
C GLY A 41 11.09 14.06 -4.41
N GLU A 42 10.09 14.87 -4.73
CA GLU A 42 8.70 14.38 -4.69
C GLU A 42 8.65 13.15 -5.62
N LEU A 43 8.64 11.95 -5.05
CA LEU A 43 8.40 10.70 -5.77
C LEU A 43 6.98 10.76 -6.35
N LYS A 44 6.89 11.21 -7.61
CA LYS A 44 5.63 11.26 -8.34
C LYS A 44 5.48 9.95 -9.08
N LEU A 45 4.27 9.40 -9.03
CA LEU A 45 3.92 8.24 -9.84
C LEU A 45 4.08 8.60 -11.31
N ASN A 46 4.72 7.72 -12.07
CA ASN A 46 4.82 7.87 -13.51
C ASN A 46 3.41 7.69 -14.14
N PRO A 47 2.83 8.71 -14.79
CA PRO A 47 1.51 8.59 -15.42
C PRO A 47 1.49 7.59 -16.57
N ASN A 48 2.66 7.26 -17.14
CA ASN A 48 2.80 6.34 -18.26
C ASN A 48 3.15 4.91 -17.83
N TYR A 49 3.19 4.61 -16.52
CA TYR A 49 3.65 3.32 -15.99
C TYR A 49 3.02 2.07 -16.66
N TYR A 50 1.76 2.16 -17.10
CA TYR A 50 1.07 1.03 -17.74
C TYR A 50 1.18 0.99 -19.27
N ASN A 51 1.86 1.96 -19.87
CA ASN A 51 2.00 2.06 -21.33
C ASN A 51 3.08 1.13 -21.88
N SER A 52 4.06 0.72 -21.06
CA SER A 52 5.06 -0.26 -21.46
C SER A 52 5.57 -1.08 -20.26
N GLN A 53 6.10 -2.27 -20.52
CA GLN A 53 6.62 -3.17 -19.48
C GLN A 53 7.87 -2.63 -18.77
N ASN A 54 8.56 -1.65 -19.35
CA ASN A 54 9.84 -1.16 -18.86
C ASN A 54 9.74 0.27 -18.27
N GLU A 55 8.54 0.75 -17.99
CA GLU A 55 8.35 2.06 -17.37
C GLU A 55 8.62 2.00 -15.87
N GLU A 56 9.38 2.96 -15.37
CA GLU A 56 9.62 3.08 -13.94
C GLU A 56 8.34 3.53 -13.21
N VAL A 57 8.10 2.97 -12.02
CA VAL A 57 6.90 3.26 -11.20
C VAL A 57 6.87 4.72 -10.76
N PHE A 58 8.05 5.30 -10.53
CA PHE A 58 8.21 6.65 -10.01
C PHE A 58 9.11 7.46 -10.93
N VAL A 59 8.76 8.72 -11.16
CA VAL A 59 9.62 9.69 -11.84
C VAL A 59 10.33 10.55 -10.81
N GLU A 60 11.65 10.60 -10.87
CA GLU A 60 12.43 11.57 -10.11
C GLU A 60 12.27 12.94 -10.81
N LYS A 61 11.65 13.90 -10.13
CA LYS A 61 11.74 15.29 -10.58
C LYS A 61 13.19 15.76 -10.38
N LEU A 62 13.96 15.76 -11.46
CA LEU A 62 15.15 16.61 -11.56
C LEU A 62 14.65 18.06 -11.65
N ASP A 63 14.79 18.81 -10.55
CA ASP A 63 14.67 20.26 -10.60
C ASP A 63 15.71 20.79 -11.59
N LYS A 64 15.25 21.62 -12.53
CA LYS A 64 16.02 22.17 -13.64
C LYS A 64 16.90 23.32 -13.21
#